data_AF-P31378-F1
#
_entry.id   AF-P31378-F1
#
_cell.length_a   1.000
_cell.length_b   1.000
_cell.length_c   1.000
_cell.angle_alpha   90.00
_cell.angle_beta   90.00
_cell.angle_gamma   90.00
#
_symmetry.space_group_name_H-M   'P 1'
#
loop_
_entity.id
_entity.type
_entity.pdbx_description
1 polymer ?
#
loop_
_entity_poly.entity_id
_entity_poly.type
_entity_poly.pdbx_seq_one_letter_code
_entity_poly.pdbx_strand_id
1 'polypeptide(L)'
;MQKISKYSSMAILRKRPLVKTETGPESELLPEKRTKIKQEEVVPQPVDIDWVKSLPNKQYFEWIVVRNGNVPNRWATPLDPSILVTPASTKVPYKFQETYARMRVLRSKILAPVDIIGGSSIPVTVASKCGISKEQISPRDYRLQVLLGVMLSSQTKDEVTAMAMLNIMRYCIDELHSEEGMTLEAVLQINETKLDELIHSVGFHTRKAKYILSTCKILQDQFSSDVPATINELLGLPGVGPKMAYLTLQKAWGKIEGICVDVHVDRLTKLWKWVDAQKCKTPDQTRTQLQNWLPKGLWTEINGLLVGFGQIITKSRNLGDMLQFLPPDDPRSSLDWDLQSQLYKEIQQNIMSYPKWVKYLEGKRELNVEAEINVKHEEKTVEETMVKLENDISVKVED
;
A
#
# COMPACT_ATOMS: atom_id res chain seq x y z
N MET A 1 -48.50 31.96 -1.71
CA MET A 1 -47.99 33.22 -1.10
C MET A 1 -46.48 33.07 -0.92
N GLN A 2 -45.73 34.13 -1.28
CA GLN A 2 -44.29 34.38 -1.14
C GLN A 2 -43.26 33.51 -1.91
N LYS A 3 -42.74 34.12 -2.99
CA LYS A 3 -41.45 33.93 -3.66
C LYS A 3 -40.29 34.47 -2.81
N ILE A 4 -39.06 34.01 -3.06
CA ILE A 4 -37.74 34.72 -3.06
C ILE A 4 -36.67 33.59 -3.11
N SER A 5 -35.53 33.61 -3.79
CA SER A 5 -34.95 34.38 -4.90
C SER A 5 -33.66 33.64 -5.29
N LYS A 6 -33.32 33.65 -6.58
CA LYS A 6 -32.08 33.13 -7.18
C LYS A 6 -30.84 33.90 -6.68
N TYR A 7 -29.68 33.22 -6.67
CA TYR A 7 -28.41 33.84 -7.04
C TYR A 7 -27.65 32.94 -8.01
N SER A 8 -27.39 33.49 -9.20
CA SER A 8 -26.50 33.00 -10.25
C SER A 8 -25.50 34.13 -10.48
N SER A 9 -24.20 33.83 -10.49
CA SER A 9 -23.18 34.74 -11.01
C SER A 9 -22.20 33.98 -11.89
N MET A 10 -22.33 34.19 -13.20
CA MET A 10 -21.26 34.01 -14.16
C MET A 10 -20.16 35.06 -13.89
N ALA A 11 -18.91 34.65 -13.90
CA ALA A 11 -17.78 35.55 -14.09
C ALA A 11 -16.90 35.01 -15.22
N ILE A 12 -16.95 35.71 -16.34
CA ILE A 12 -16.09 35.58 -17.51
C ILE A 12 -14.76 36.25 -17.17
N LEU A 13 -13.63 35.55 -17.25
CA LEU A 13 -12.30 36.15 -17.26
C LEU A 13 -11.53 35.75 -18.52
N ARG A 14 -10.89 36.78 -19.08
CA ARG A 14 -10.50 36.98 -20.47
C ARG A 14 -9.19 36.26 -20.84
N LYS A 15 -9.10 35.88 -22.12
CA LYS A 15 -7.88 35.45 -22.82
C LYS A 15 -6.76 36.50 -22.71
N ARG A 16 -5.52 36.06 -22.43
CA ARG A 16 -4.28 36.83 -22.72
C ARG A 16 -3.69 36.37 -24.07
N PRO A 17 -3.13 37.27 -24.90
CA PRO A 17 -2.53 36.91 -26.18
C PRO A 17 -1.06 36.49 -26.03
N LEU A 18 -0.61 35.69 -27.01
CA LEU A 18 0.78 35.29 -27.26
C LEU A 18 1.66 36.51 -27.56
N VAL A 19 2.81 36.60 -26.89
CA VAL A 19 3.93 37.47 -27.28
C VAL A 19 4.97 36.59 -27.97
N LYS A 20 5.27 36.92 -29.23
CA LYS A 20 6.46 36.46 -29.95
C LYS A 20 7.61 37.39 -29.56
N THR A 21 8.74 36.82 -29.17
CA THR A 21 10.03 37.53 -29.14
C THR A 21 11.07 36.72 -29.90
N GLU A 22 11.90 37.48 -30.60
CA GLU A 22 12.71 37.12 -31.75
C GLU A 22 13.98 36.33 -31.39
N THR A 23 14.50 35.66 -32.42
CA THR A 23 15.73 34.86 -32.48
C THR A 23 17.00 35.68 -32.25
N GLY A 24 17.92 35.16 -31.44
CA GLY A 24 19.34 35.54 -31.41
C GLY A 24 20.24 34.29 -31.53
N PRO A 25 21.42 34.37 -32.17
CA PRO A 25 22.16 33.21 -32.66
C PRO A 25 23.12 32.58 -31.64
N GLU A 26 23.43 31.31 -31.93
CA GLU A 26 24.48 30.41 -31.42
C GLU A 26 25.56 31.01 -30.49
N SER A 27 25.68 30.44 -29.27
CA SER A 27 26.95 30.39 -28.54
C SER A 27 27.26 28.95 -28.10
N GLU A 28 28.30 28.41 -28.70
CA GLU A 28 29.23 27.36 -28.24
C GLU A 28 28.76 26.36 -27.17
N LEU A 29 28.54 25.12 -27.62
CA LEU A 29 28.56 23.94 -26.75
C LEU A 29 29.97 23.72 -26.19
N LEU A 30 30.17 23.99 -24.90
CA LEU A 30 31.26 23.41 -24.12
C LEU A 30 30.85 22.00 -23.63
N PRO A 31 31.71 20.98 -23.75
CA PRO A 31 31.36 19.63 -23.33
C PRO A 31 31.35 19.56 -21.80
N GLU A 32 30.18 19.35 -21.20
CA GLU A 32 30.07 19.05 -19.78
C GLU A 32 30.86 17.77 -19.45
N LYS A 33 31.89 17.93 -18.60
CA LYS A 33 32.60 16.83 -17.95
C LYS A 33 31.57 15.93 -17.27
N ARG A 34 31.40 14.71 -17.79
CA ARG A 34 30.70 13.62 -17.09
C ARG A 34 31.51 13.21 -15.86
N THR A 35 31.23 13.86 -14.74
CA THR A 35 31.66 13.40 -13.42
C THR A 35 30.94 12.08 -13.16
N LYS A 36 31.70 10.97 -13.03
CA LYS A 36 31.15 9.66 -12.69
C LYS A 36 30.56 9.74 -11.27
N ILE A 37 29.24 9.92 -11.17
CA ILE A 37 28.52 9.74 -9.92
C ILE A 37 28.63 8.25 -9.57
N LYS A 38 29.31 7.94 -8.46
CA LYS A 38 29.27 6.60 -7.88
C LYS A 38 27.82 6.34 -7.47
N GLN A 39 27.16 5.41 -8.16
CA GLN A 39 25.83 4.95 -7.83
C GLN A 39 25.91 4.13 -6.54
N GLU A 40 25.59 4.73 -5.40
CA GLU A 40 25.23 3.96 -4.22
C GLU A 40 23.85 3.34 -4.49
N GLU A 41 23.77 2.01 -4.50
CA GLU A 41 22.51 1.30 -4.63
C GLU A 41 21.56 1.75 -3.52
N VAL A 42 20.37 2.24 -3.89
CA VAL A 42 19.27 2.48 -2.96
C VAL A 42 18.72 1.11 -2.50
N VAL A 43 19.47 0.45 -1.62
CA VAL A 43 19.09 -0.81 -0.97
C VAL A 43 18.13 -0.47 0.18
N PRO A 44 17.03 -1.22 0.38
CA PRO A 44 16.21 -1.08 1.56
C PRO A 44 17.10 -1.16 2.80
N GLN A 45 17.09 -0.11 3.64
CA GLN A 45 17.96 -0.06 4.81
C GLN A 45 17.75 -1.30 5.68
N PRO A 46 18.81 -1.91 6.24
CA PRO A 46 18.65 -3.02 7.17
C PRO A 46 17.76 -2.59 8.34
N VAL A 47 16.95 -3.52 8.86
CA VAL A 47 16.08 -3.28 10.01
C VAL A 47 16.69 -3.96 11.23
N ASP A 48 16.99 -3.16 12.25
CA ASP A 48 17.38 -3.64 13.57
C ASP A 48 16.12 -4.07 14.35
N ILE A 49 15.99 -5.37 14.60
CA ILE A 49 14.81 -5.96 15.25
C ILE A 49 14.75 -5.60 16.72
N ASP A 50 15.89 -5.49 17.41
CA ASP A 50 15.94 -5.13 18.82
C ASP A 50 15.53 -3.67 19.01
N TRP A 51 15.99 -2.79 18.11
CA TRP A 51 15.50 -1.41 18.06
C TRP A 51 13.98 -1.34 17.80
N VAL A 52 13.46 -2.08 16.81
CA VAL A 52 12.01 -2.09 16.54
C VAL A 52 11.20 -2.57 17.76
N LYS A 53 11.68 -3.59 18.48
CA LYS A 53 11.05 -4.08 19.71
C LYS A 53 11.13 -3.09 20.87
N SER A 54 12.13 -2.20 20.88
CA SER A 54 12.31 -1.16 21.88
C SER A 54 11.41 0.07 21.69
N LEU A 55 10.80 0.23 20.50
CA LEU A 55 10.00 1.40 20.18
C LEU A 55 8.70 1.47 21.02
N PRO A 56 8.38 2.64 21.61
CA PRO A 56 7.05 2.90 22.16
C PRO A 56 5.97 2.82 21.07
N ASN A 57 4.73 2.47 21.45
CA ASN A 57 3.61 2.25 20.52
C ASN A 57 3.49 3.34 19.44
N LYS A 58 3.46 4.61 19.85
CA LYS A 58 3.32 5.75 18.92
C LYS A 58 4.44 5.77 17.87
N GLN A 59 5.69 5.65 18.30
CA GLN A 59 6.85 5.69 17.41
C GLN A 59 6.90 4.47 16.48
N TYR A 60 6.51 3.30 16.98
CA TYR A 60 6.37 2.10 16.14
C TYR A 60 5.36 2.33 15.01
N PHE A 61 4.18 2.89 15.31
CA PHE A 61 3.17 3.17 14.28
C PHE A 61 3.59 4.28 13.31
N GLU A 62 4.23 5.34 13.78
CA GLU A 62 4.80 6.39 12.92
C GLU A 62 5.84 5.80 11.95
N TRP A 63 6.72 4.93 12.45
CA TRP A 63 7.74 4.27 11.65
C TRP A 63 7.17 3.26 10.65
N ILE A 64 6.34 2.31 11.10
CA ILE A 64 5.88 1.17 10.27
C ILE A 64 4.92 1.63 9.16
N VAL A 65 4.15 2.69 9.37
CA VAL A 65 3.25 3.26 8.35
C VAL A 65 4.05 3.83 7.19
N VAL A 66 5.09 4.61 7.48
CA VAL A 66 6.02 5.15 6.48
C VAL A 66 6.76 4.01 5.79
N ARG A 67 7.28 3.05 6.55
CA ARG A 67 8.04 1.90 6.03
C ARG A 67 7.24 1.02 5.07
N ASN A 68 5.94 0.85 5.34
CA ASN A 68 5.02 0.12 4.47
C ASN A 68 4.50 0.94 3.28
N GLY A 69 4.79 2.24 3.26
CA GLY A 69 4.23 3.21 2.31
C GLY A 69 2.72 3.40 2.49
N ASN A 70 2.14 3.06 3.64
CA ASN A 70 0.70 3.20 3.89
C ASN A 70 0.33 4.63 4.30
N VAL A 71 0.93 5.60 3.62
CA VAL A 71 0.65 7.01 3.84
C VAL A 71 -0.54 7.45 2.99
N PRO A 72 -1.36 8.42 3.44
CA PRO A 72 -2.37 9.04 2.61
C PRO A 72 -1.77 9.50 1.27
N ASN A 73 -2.53 9.36 0.18
CA ASN A 73 -2.12 9.78 -1.17
C ASN A 73 -0.81 9.14 -1.70
N ARG A 74 -0.36 7.99 -1.16
CA ARG A 74 0.88 7.31 -1.56
C ARG A 74 1.09 7.18 -3.07
N TRP A 75 0.01 6.99 -3.84
CA TRP A 75 0.06 6.80 -5.28
C TRP A 75 0.20 8.13 -6.05
N ALA A 76 -0.22 9.24 -5.44
CA ALA A 76 -0.06 10.59 -5.98
C ALA A 76 1.34 11.17 -5.70
N THR A 77 1.99 10.77 -4.60
CA THR A 77 3.35 11.21 -4.26
C THR A 77 4.34 10.77 -5.34
N PRO A 78 5.10 11.67 -5.98
CA PRO A 78 6.14 11.30 -6.93
C PRO A 78 7.16 10.34 -6.31
N LEU A 79 7.65 9.39 -7.10
CA LEU A 79 8.79 8.56 -6.68
C LEU A 79 10.07 9.37 -6.86
N ASP A 80 11.02 9.21 -5.93
CA ASP A 80 12.39 9.62 -6.18
C ASP A 80 12.91 8.87 -7.42
N PRO A 81 13.33 9.56 -8.50
CA PRO A 81 13.86 8.92 -9.70
C PRO A 81 15.00 7.93 -9.44
N SER A 82 15.77 8.12 -8.36
CA SER A 82 16.88 7.24 -7.96
C SER A 82 16.43 5.80 -7.73
N ILE A 83 15.17 5.59 -7.30
CA ILE A 83 14.66 4.25 -6.98
C ILE A 83 14.37 3.42 -8.24
N LEU A 84 14.29 4.06 -9.41
CA LEU A 84 14.05 3.39 -10.69
C LEU A 84 15.36 3.00 -11.40
N VAL A 85 16.51 3.38 -10.84
CA VAL A 85 17.81 3.10 -11.42
C VAL A 85 18.15 1.62 -11.22
N THR A 86 18.42 0.92 -12.32
CA THR A 86 18.98 -0.44 -12.34
C THR A 86 20.41 -0.41 -12.85
N PRO A 87 21.26 -1.39 -12.48
CA PRO A 87 22.55 -1.58 -13.13
C PRO A 87 22.41 -1.66 -14.66
N ALA A 88 23.38 -1.13 -15.41
CA ALA A 88 23.31 -1.05 -16.87
C ALA A 88 23.19 -2.42 -17.57
N SER A 89 23.63 -3.50 -16.92
CA SER A 89 23.52 -4.87 -17.41
C SER A 89 22.12 -5.49 -17.21
N THR A 90 21.26 -4.86 -16.41
CA THR A 90 19.94 -5.39 -16.06
C THR A 90 18.97 -5.19 -17.22
N LYS A 91 18.45 -6.30 -17.75
CA LYS A 91 17.42 -6.27 -18.79
C LYS A 91 16.04 -5.96 -18.18
N VAL A 92 15.63 -4.70 -18.28
CA VAL A 92 14.29 -4.25 -17.85
C VAL A 92 13.25 -4.54 -18.95
N PRO A 93 12.04 -5.01 -18.61
CA PRO A 93 10.96 -5.23 -19.57
C PRO A 93 10.59 -3.96 -20.35
N TYR A 94 10.17 -4.15 -21.61
CA TYR A 94 9.73 -3.05 -22.48
C TYR A 94 8.58 -2.27 -21.83
N LYS A 95 8.69 -0.93 -21.83
CA LYS A 95 7.69 0.00 -21.25
C LYS A 95 7.37 -0.24 -19.77
N PHE A 96 8.31 -0.83 -19.01
CA PHE A 96 8.14 -1.04 -17.57
C PHE A 96 7.87 0.27 -16.83
N GLN A 97 8.74 1.28 -16.97
CA GLN A 97 8.63 2.54 -16.25
C GLN A 97 7.34 3.29 -16.60
N GLU A 98 6.97 3.34 -17.89
CA GLU A 98 5.73 3.97 -18.33
C GLU A 98 4.49 3.22 -17.83
N THR A 99 4.50 1.89 -17.85
CA THR A 99 3.43 1.07 -17.26
C THR A 99 3.32 1.33 -15.76
N TYR A 100 4.45 1.37 -15.06
CA TYR A 100 4.52 1.58 -13.62
C TYR A 100 4.00 2.96 -13.22
N ALA A 101 4.48 4.02 -13.88
CA ALA A 101 4.03 5.38 -13.68
C ALA A 101 2.53 5.53 -13.98
N ARG A 102 2.04 4.95 -15.10
CA ARG A 102 0.61 4.99 -15.45
C ARG A 102 -0.24 4.31 -14.39
N MET A 103 0.20 3.18 -13.84
CA MET A 103 -0.53 2.51 -12.76
C MET A 103 -0.61 3.37 -11.50
N ARG A 104 0.48 4.02 -11.09
CA ARG A 104 0.46 4.93 -9.93
C ARG A 104 -0.53 6.07 -10.14
N VAL A 105 -0.53 6.71 -11.31
CA VAL A 105 -1.50 7.76 -11.66
C VAL A 105 -2.95 7.27 -11.66
N LEU A 106 -3.20 6.04 -12.10
CA LEU A 106 -4.55 5.48 -12.05
C LEU A 106 -4.95 5.13 -10.60
N ARG A 107 -4.02 4.62 -9.80
CA ARG A 107 -4.24 4.24 -8.40
C ARG A 107 -4.30 5.43 -7.45
N SER A 108 -3.79 6.59 -7.83
CA SER A 108 -4.03 7.84 -7.10
C SER A 108 -5.47 8.33 -7.26
N LYS A 109 -6.16 7.91 -8.32
CA LYS A 109 -7.54 8.31 -8.63
C LYS A 109 -8.56 7.24 -8.26
N ILE A 110 -8.17 5.98 -8.06
CA ILE A 110 -9.09 4.87 -7.78
C ILE A 110 -8.75 4.18 -6.47
N LEU A 111 -9.75 4.02 -5.60
CA LEU A 111 -9.64 3.27 -4.35
C LEU A 111 -9.89 1.77 -4.57
N ALA A 112 -9.06 0.93 -3.95
CA ALA A 112 -9.21 -0.53 -3.96
C ALA A 112 -9.32 -1.07 -2.52
N PRO A 113 -9.92 -2.25 -2.29
CA PRO A 113 -10.04 -2.81 -0.94
C PRO A 113 -8.72 -2.96 -0.22
N VAL A 114 -7.65 -3.30 -0.94
CA VAL A 114 -6.32 -3.40 -0.32
C VAL A 114 -5.87 -2.11 0.36
N ASP A 115 -6.40 -0.95 -0.06
CA ASP A 115 -6.08 0.35 0.54
C ASP A 115 -6.81 0.61 1.87
N ILE A 116 -7.93 -0.09 2.12
CA ILE A 116 -8.77 0.10 3.31
C ILE A 116 -8.57 -1.06 4.28
N ILE A 117 -8.70 -2.28 3.76
CA ILE A 117 -8.78 -3.52 4.52
C ILE A 117 -7.77 -4.56 3.99
N GLY A 118 -6.68 -4.10 3.37
CA GLY A 118 -5.59 -4.97 2.92
C GLY A 118 -4.43 -5.03 3.91
N GLY A 119 -3.92 -6.24 4.15
CA GLY A 119 -2.66 -6.47 4.87
C GLY A 119 -2.55 -5.72 6.20
N SER A 120 -1.58 -4.80 6.27
CA SER A 120 -1.28 -3.95 7.44
C SER A 120 -2.38 -2.99 7.88
N SER A 121 -3.38 -2.70 7.04
CA SER A 121 -4.48 -1.80 7.41
C SER A 121 -5.56 -2.52 8.23
N ILE A 122 -5.63 -3.86 8.15
CA ILE A 122 -6.66 -4.66 8.83
C ILE A 122 -6.60 -4.49 10.35
N PRO A 123 -5.46 -4.64 11.04
CA PRO A 123 -5.39 -4.50 12.50
C PRO A 123 -5.98 -3.16 12.99
N VAL A 124 -5.55 -2.06 12.37
CA VAL A 124 -5.98 -0.70 12.75
C VAL A 124 -7.46 -0.47 12.42
N THR A 125 -7.91 -0.92 11.26
CA THR A 125 -9.30 -0.73 10.82
C THR A 125 -10.27 -1.55 11.69
N VAL A 126 -9.91 -2.79 12.02
CA VAL A 126 -10.71 -3.67 12.88
C VAL A 126 -10.74 -3.14 14.32
N ALA A 127 -9.59 -2.76 14.87
CA ALA A 127 -9.50 -2.19 16.21
C ALA A 127 -10.34 -0.90 16.34
N SER A 128 -10.26 -0.01 15.35
CA SER A 128 -11.06 1.23 15.33
C SER A 128 -12.57 0.96 15.35
N LYS A 129 -13.05 -0.10 14.69
CA LYS A 129 -14.47 -0.52 14.75
C LYS A 129 -14.90 -1.07 16.11
N CYS A 130 -13.94 -1.43 16.96
CA CYS A 130 -14.17 -1.84 18.34
C CYS A 130 -13.82 -0.72 19.35
N GLY A 131 -13.62 0.53 18.89
CA GLY A 131 -13.30 1.66 19.77
C GLY A 131 -11.85 1.70 20.27
N ILE A 132 -10.97 0.87 19.72
CA ILE A 132 -9.55 0.82 20.07
C ILE A 132 -8.77 1.68 19.07
N SER A 133 -8.12 2.74 19.56
CA SER A 133 -7.23 3.59 18.75
C SER A 133 -5.94 2.84 18.39
N LYS A 134 -5.27 3.24 17.30
CA LYS A 134 -4.02 2.59 16.88
C LYS A 134 -2.95 2.63 17.97
N GLU A 135 -2.89 3.69 18.77
CA GLU A 135 -1.92 3.88 19.85
C GLU A 135 -2.13 2.91 21.02
N GLN A 136 -3.35 2.38 21.19
CA GLN A 136 -3.67 1.38 22.22
C GLN A 136 -3.24 -0.03 21.83
N ILE A 137 -2.98 -0.30 20.55
CA ILE A 137 -2.52 -1.62 20.11
C ILE A 137 -1.02 -1.73 20.40
N SER A 138 -0.59 -2.75 21.14
CA SER A 138 0.84 -2.96 21.32
C SER A 138 1.50 -3.37 19.98
N PRO A 139 2.77 -3.00 19.71
CA PRO A 139 3.48 -3.46 18.53
C PRO A 139 3.47 -4.99 18.37
N ARG A 140 3.58 -5.74 19.47
CA ARG A 140 3.53 -7.21 19.50
C ARG A 140 2.17 -7.71 19.00
N ASP A 141 1.07 -7.16 19.52
CA ASP A 141 -0.27 -7.59 19.13
C ASP A 141 -0.61 -7.14 17.70
N TYR A 142 -0.14 -5.96 17.27
CA TYR A 142 -0.26 -5.56 15.87
C TYR A 142 0.42 -6.55 14.93
N ARG A 143 1.65 -7.01 15.25
CA ARG A 143 2.37 -8.00 14.43
C ARG A 143 1.63 -9.32 14.37
N LEU A 144 1.08 -9.79 15.51
CA LEU A 144 0.20 -10.96 15.55
C LEU A 144 -1.01 -10.78 14.63
N GLN A 145 -1.73 -9.66 14.78
CA GLN A 145 -2.93 -9.37 13.99
C GLN A 145 -2.63 -9.28 12.48
N VAL A 146 -1.47 -8.75 12.09
CA VAL A 146 -0.99 -8.81 10.70
C VAL A 146 -0.82 -10.27 10.26
N LEU A 147 -0.13 -11.11 11.03
CA LEU A 147 0.09 -12.52 10.69
C LEU A 147 -1.24 -13.28 10.55
N LEU A 148 -2.14 -13.14 11.51
CA LEU A 148 -3.44 -13.82 11.49
C LEU A 148 -4.30 -13.34 10.30
N GLY A 149 -4.33 -12.03 10.03
CA GLY A 149 -5.00 -11.48 8.85
C GLY A 149 -4.43 -12.04 7.55
N VAL A 150 -3.11 -12.17 7.44
CA VAL A 150 -2.43 -12.77 6.28
C VAL A 150 -2.77 -14.26 6.13
N MET A 151 -2.79 -15.03 7.22
CA MET A 151 -3.18 -16.45 7.20
C MET A 151 -4.63 -16.62 6.70
N LEU A 152 -5.55 -15.78 7.19
CA LEU A 152 -6.95 -15.76 6.77
C LEU A 152 -7.13 -15.31 5.31
N SER A 153 -6.28 -14.40 4.80
CA SER A 153 -6.38 -13.82 3.45
C SER A 153 -6.18 -14.81 2.29
N SER A 154 -5.56 -15.97 2.54
CA SER A 154 -5.32 -16.94 1.46
C SER A 154 -6.63 -17.43 0.84
N GLN A 155 -6.77 -17.30 -0.48
CA GLN A 155 -7.98 -17.71 -1.21
C GLN A 155 -9.27 -17.11 -0.62
N THR A 156 -9.19 -15.94 0.00
CA THR A 156 -10.30 -15.23 0.65
C THR A 156 -10.23 -13.77 0.22
N LYS A 157 -11.39 -13.12 0.05
CA LYS A 157 -11.43 -11.69 -0.29
C LYS A 157 -11.12 -10.86 0.94
N ASP A 158 -10.55 -9.67 0.75
CA ASP A 158 -10.16 -8.77 1.84
C ASP A 158 -11.35 -8.42 2.74
N GLU A 159 -12.56 -8.19 2.18
CA GLU A 159 -13.78 -7.88 2.94
C GLU A 159 -14.17 -9.01 3.91
N VAL A 160 -14.03 -10.26 3.45
CA VAL A 160 -14.32 -11.45 4.24
C VAL A 160 -13.24 -11.67 5.31
N THR A 161 -11.98 -11.41 4.98
CA THR A 161 -10.87 -11.45 5.93
C THR A 161 -11.03 -10.40 7.03
N ALA A 162 -11.40 -9.17 6.67
CA ALA A 162 -11.64 -8.10 7.63
C ALA A 162 -12.83 -8.44 8.55
N MET A 163 -13.91 -8.99 8.01
CA MET A 163 -15.06 -9.44 8.81
C MET A 163 -14.68 -10.57 9.78
N ALA A 164 -13.91 -11.55 9.33
CA ALA A 164 -13.42 -12.63 10.19
C ALA A 164 -12.52 -12.12 11.33
N MET A 165 -11.61 -11.18 11.03
CA MET A 165 -10.79 -10.51 12.05
C MET A 165 -11.65 -9.70 13.03
N LEU A 166 -12.69 -9.02 12.54
CA LEU A 166 -13.64 -8.30 13.39
C LEU A 166 -14.42 -9.24 14.32
N ASN A 167 -14.85 -10.40 13.84
CA ASN A 167 -15.54 -11.40 14.64
C ASN A 167 -14.65 -11.92 15.78
N ILE A 168 -13.38 -12.22 15.48
CA ILE A 168 -12.40 -12.64 16.50
C ILE A 168 -12.17 -11.50 17.51
N MET A 169 -11.94 -10.28 17.03
CA MET A 169 -11.69 -9.11 17.89
C MET A 169 -12.86 -8.88 18.86
N ARG A 170 -14.09 -8.90 18.36
CA ARG A 170 -15.30 -8.76 19.19
C ARG A 170 -15.43 -9.89 20.20
N TYR A 171 -15.22 -11.13 19.79
CA TYR A 171 -15.27 -12.26 20.72
C TYR A 171 -14.23 -12.11 21.85
N CYS A 172 -13.01 -11.65 21.55
CA CYS A 172 -12.00 -11.40 22.58
C CYS A 172 -12.43 -10.30 23.57
N ILE A 173 -13.07 -9.23 23.10
CA ILE A 173 -13.52 -8.12 23.96
C ILE A 173 -14.76 -8.52 24.77
N ASP A 174 -15.79 -8.99 24.08
CA ASP A 174 -17.14 -9.17 24.63
C ASP A 174 -17.25 -10.44 25.47
N GLU A 175 -16.65 -11.55 25.03
CA GLU A 175 -16.81 -12.88 25.65
C GLU A 175 -15.62 -13.30 26.51
N LEU A 176 -14.40 -12.85 26.15
CA LEU A 176 -13.18 -13.16 26.92
C LEU A 176 -12.69 -12.01 27.80
N HIS A 177 -13.36 -10.85 27.73
CA HIS A 177 -13.03 -9.65 28.53
C HIS A 177 -11.58 -9.18 28.39
N SER A 178 -10.98 -9.33 27.19
CA SER A 178 -9.68 -8.73 26.87
C SER A 178 -9.87 -7.31 26.39
N GLU A 179 -9.57 -6.32 27.23
CA GLU A 179 -9.72 -4.89 26.92
C GLU A 179 -8.84 -4.46 25.73
N GLU A 180 -7.69 -5.12 25.54
CA GLU A 180 -6.78 -4.93 24.41
C GLU A 180 -7.25 -5.63 23.12
N GLY A 181 -8.28 -6.49 23.24
CA GLY A 181 -8.90 -7.22 22.14
C GLY A 181 -8.10 -8.44 21.69
N MET A 182 -7.71 -8.47 20.41
CA MET A 182 -7.09 -9.65 19.79
C MET A 182 -5.58 -9.74 20.13
N THR A 183 -5.29 -10.17 21.37
CA THR A 183 -3.95 -10.54 21.85
C THR A 183 -3.66 -12.02 21.59
N LEU A 184 -2.39 -12.43 21.72
CA LEU A 184 -2.03 -13.85 21.60
C LEU A 184 -2.73 -14.68 22.68
N GLU A 185 -2.73 -14.15 23.90
CA GLU A 185 -3.28 -14.77 25.08
C GLU A 185 -4.81 -14.91 24.98
N ALA A 186 -5.52 -13.92 24.43
CA ALA A 186 -6.96 -14.01 24.17
C ALA A 186 -7.27 -15.03 23.06
N VAL A 187 -6.53 -15.04 21.95
CA VAL A 187 -6.75 -15.99 20.85
C VAL A 187 -6.55 -17.44 21.31
N LEU A 188 -5.58 -17.70 22.20
CA LEU A 188 -5.35 -19.05 22.75
C LEU A 188 -6.46 -19.54 23.69
N GLN A 189 -7.32 -18.66 24.20
CA GLN A 189 -8.50 -19.05 24.99
C GLN A 189 -9.69 -19.46 24.11
N ILE A 190 -9.67 -19.14 22.82
CA ILE A 190 -10.73 -19.54 21.88
C ILE A 190 -10.54 -21.02 21.51
N ASN A 191 -11.53 -21.86 21.79
CA ASN A 191 -11.49 -23.25 21.35
C ASN A 191 -11.60 -23.36 19.82
N GLU A 192 -11.08 -24.46 19.23
CA GLU A 192 -10.99 -24.63 17.77
C GLU A 192 -12.36 -24.54 17.08
N THR A 193 -13.40 -25.15 17.65
CA THR A 193 -14.77 -25.12 17.10
C THR A 193 -15.35 -23.71 17.07
N LYS A 194 -15.13 -22.93 18.14
CA LYS A 194 -15.61 -21.56 18.21
C LYS A 194 -14.82 -20.66 17.27
N LEU A 195 -13.51 -20.82 17.18
CA LEU A 195 -12.71 -20.09 16.21
C LEU A 195 -13.20 -20.39 14.79
N ASP A 196 -13.45 -21.67 14.47
CA ASP A 196 -13.99 -22.09 13.18
C ASP A 196 -15.32 -21.41 12.84
N GLU A 197 -16.23 -21.30 13.81
CA GLU A 197 -17.51 -20.58 13.69
C GLU A 197 -17.28 -19.07 13.40
N LEU A 198 -16.39 -18.42 14.14
CA LEU A 198 -16.09 -16.98 13.99
C LEU A 198 -15.53 -16.66 12.60
N ILE A 199 -14.81 -17.60 11.98
CA ILE A 199 -14.19 -17.44 10.66
C ILE A 199 -14.88 -18.24 9.55
N HIS A 200 -16.08 -18.79 9.76
CA HIS A 200 -16.74 -19.72 8.82
C HIS A 200 -16.89 -19.20 7.39
N SER A 201 -16.97 -17.88 7.20
CA SER A 201 -17.07 -17.24 5.88
C SER A 201 -15.74 -17.27 5.09
N VAL A 202 -14.63 -17.55 5.75
CA VAL A 202 -13.29 -17.63 5.15
C VAL A 202 -13.13 -18.98 4.43
N GLY A 203 -12.52 -18.95 3.24
CA GLY A 203 -12.25 -20.19 2.50
C GLY A 203 -11.30 -21.11 3.29
N PHE A 204 -11.65 -22.41 3.39
CA PHE A 204 -10.92 -23.40 4.19
C PHE A 204 -10.83 -23.08 5.70
N HIS A 205 -11.89 -22.45 6.25
CA HIS A 205 -11.96 -22.00 7.65
C HIS A 205 -11.55 -23.07 8.67
N THR A 206 -12.06 -24.30 8.58
CA THR A 206 -11.73 -25.37 9.56
C THR A 206 -10.23 -25.65 9.65
N ARG A 207 -9.54 -25.70 8.50
CA ARG A 207 -8.09 -25.88 8.47
C ARG A 207 -7.36 -24.65 9.00
N LYS A 208 -7.85 -23.45 8.68
CA LYS A 208 -7.27 -22.18 9.13
C LYS A 208 -7.42 -21.96 10.63
N ALA A 209 -8.55 -22.32 11.23
CA ALA A 209 -8.75 -22.26 12.68
C ALA A 209 -7.68 -23.11 13.39
N LYS A 210 -7.50 -24.36 12.95
CA LYS A 210 -6.42 -25.23 13.44
C LYS A 210 -5.03 -24.61 13.27
N TYR A 211 -4.72 -24.06 12.09
CA TYR A 211 -3.43 -23.42 11.84
C TYR A 211 -3.20 -22.18 12.69
N ILE A 212 -4.20 -21.33 12.89
CA ILE A 212 -4.10 -20.14 13.74
C ILE A 212 -3.75 -20.53 15.17
N LEU A 213 -4.50 -21.46 15.79
CA LEU A 213 -4.22 -21.91 17.15
C LEU A 213 -2.85 -22.59 17.26
N SER A 214 -2.47 -23.41 16.28
CA SER A 214 -1.15 -24.05 16.26
C SER A 214 -0.02 -23.01 16.15
N THR A 215 -0.20 -22.00 15.30
CA THR A 215 0.73 -20.88 15.17
C THR A 215 0.84 -20.12 16.48
N CYS A 216 -0.27 -19.70 17.10
CA CYS A 216 -0.25 -18.97 18.37
C CYS A 216 0.47 -19.75 19.48
N LYS A 217 0.29 -21.09 19.54
CA LYS A 217 1.03 -21.96 20.48
C LYS A 217 2.53 -21.94 20.19
N ILE A 218 2.94 -22.10 18.93
CA ILE A 218 4.35 -22.02 18.53
C ILE A 218 4.97 -20.66 18.89
N LEU A 219 4.23 -19.56 18.67
CA LEU A 219 4.69 -18.22 19.03
C LEU A 219 4.89 -18.09 20.54
N GLN A 220 3.93 -18.58 21.35
CA GLN A 220 4.04 -18.62 22.80
C GLN A 220 5.28 -19.39 23.26
N ASP A 221 5.46 -20.61 22.74
CA ASP A 221 6.46 -21.57 23.21
C ASP A 221 7.89 -21.24 22.74
N GLN A 222 8.06 -20.73 21.51
CA GLN A 222 9.36 -20.64 20.85
C GLN A 222 9.81 -19.20 20.53
N PHE A 223 8.88 -18.24 20.46
CA PHE A 223 9.17 -16.89 19.97
C PHE A 223 8.81 -15.79 20.99
N SER A 224 8.74 -16.15 22.28
CA SER A 224 8.39 -15.20 23.37
C SER A 224 7.07 -14.46 23.11
N SER A 225 6.08 -15.17 22.55
CA SER A 225 4.77 -14.64 22.17
C SER A 225 4.79 -13.53 21.10
N ASP A 226 5.87 -13.41 20.32
CA ASP A 226 5.99 -12.46 19.21
C ASP A 226 6.15 -13.18 17.86
N VAL A 227 5.87 -12.47 16.77
CA VAL A 227 5.99 -13.01 15.41
C VAL A 227 7.47 -13.11 15.00
N PRO A 228 7.97 -14.23 14.47
CA PRO A 228 9.37 -14.31 14.05
C PRO A 228 9.74 -13.27 12.98
N ALA A 229 11.00 -12.83 13.00
CA ALA A 229 11.50 -11.73 12.16
C ALA A 229 12.43 -12.19 11.02
N THR A 230 12.35 -13.47 10.66
CA THR A 230 13.06 -14.07 9.52
C THR A 230 12.12 -14.86 8.62
N ILE A 231 12.45 -14.94 7.33
CA ILE A 231 11.66 -15.73 6.38
C ILE A 231 11.60 -17.21 6.73
N ASN A 232 12.72 -17.80 7.17
CA ASN A 232 12.78 -19.24 7.44
C ASN A 232 11.90 -19.63 8.64
N GLU A 233 11.90 -18.83 9.70
CA GLU A 233 11.04 -19.06 10.85
C GLU A 233 9.56 -18.87 10.50
N LEU A 234 9.22 -17.83 9.74
CA LEU A 234 7.85 -17.61 9.26
C LEU A 234 7.35 -18.77 8.39
N LEU A 235 8.19 -19.29 7.49
CA LEU A 235 7.88 -20.49 6.68
C LEU A 235 7.74 -21.77 7.51
N GLY A 236 8.30 -21.79 8.73
CA GLY A 236 8.13 -22.89 9.68
C GLY A 236 6.75 -22.92 10.34
N LEU A 237 5.97 -21.84 10.27
CA LEU A 237 4.65 -21.78 10.87
C LEU A 237 3.60 -22.53 10.02
N PRO A 238 2.68 -23.28 10.65
CA PRO A 238 1.70 -24.09 9.94
C PRO A 238 0.79 -23.24 9.05
N GLY A 239 0.70 -23.60 7.77
CA GLY A 239 -0.12 -22.90 6.78
C GLY A 239 0.51 -21.63 6.21
N VAL A 240 1.69 -21.21 6.67
CA VAL A 240 2.37 -20.00 6.19
C VAL A 240 3.25 -20.32 4.98
N GLY A 241 2.77 -19.98 3.78
CA GLY A 241 3.56 -20.09 2.54
C GLY A 241 4.40 -18.84 2.24
N PRO A 242 5.24 -18.86 1.17
CA PRO A 242 6.13 -17.75 0.84
C PRO A 242 5.45 -16.38 0.75
N LYS A 243 4.30 -16.27 0.05
CA LYS A 243 3.53 -15.01 -0.02
C LYS A 243 3.24 -14.45 1.38
N MET A 244 2.77 -15.32 2.27
CA MET A 244 2.40 -14.93 3.63
C MET A 244 3.64 -14.48 4.41
N ALA A 245 4.72 -15.26 4.34
CA ALA A 245 5.96 -14.95 5.04
C ALA A 245 6.54 -13.59 4.61
N TYR A 246 6.70 -13.32 3.30
CA TYR A 246 7.20 -12.02 2.83
C TYR A 246 6.26 -10.87 3.19
N LEU A 247 4.94 -11.09 3.09
CA LEU A 247 3.97 -10.05 3.42
C LEU A 247 3.99 -9.72 4.91
N THR A 248 4.00 -10.74 5.78
CA THR A 248 4.11 -10.56 7.23
C THR A 248 5.42 -9.85 7.58
N LEU A 249 6.56 -10.30 7.05
CA LEU A 249 7.85 -9.69 7.34
C LEU A 249 7.91 -8.21 6.94
N GLN A 250 7.35 -7.87 5.78
CA GLN A 250 7.25 -6.49 5.34
C GLN A 250 6.30 -5.68 6.25
N LYS A 251 5.08 -6.18 6.49
CA LYS A 251 4.01 -5.41 7.16
C LYS A 251 4.16 -5.32 8.68
N ALA A 252 4.73 -6.34 9.30
CA ALA A 252 4.92 -6.48 10.74
C ALA A 252 6.31 -5.98 11.18
N TRP A 253 7.35 -6.20 10.38
CA TRP A 253 8.73 -5.87 10.74
C TRP A 253 9.37 -4.81 9.85
N GLY A 254 8.68 -4.27 8.85
CA GLY A 254 9.26 -3.27 7.94
C GLY A 254 10.45 -3.81 7.11
N LYS A 255 10.67 -5.13 7.13
CA LYS A 255 11.85 -5.79 6.59
C LYS A 255 11.52 -6.38 5.21
N ILE A 256 12.31 -5.99 4.22
CA ILE A 256 12.07 -6.34 2.81
C ILE A 256 13.14 -7.35 2.39
N GLU A 257 12.81 -8.63 2.49
CA GLU A 257 13.69 -9.72 2.01
C GLU A 257 13.29 -10.25 0.64
N GLY A 258 12.12 -9.84 0.13
CA GLY A 258 11.64 -10.27 -1.17
C GLY A 258 10.30 -9.64 -1.54
N ILE A 259 9.84 -9.96 -2.74
CA ILE A 259 8.59 -9.41 -3.29
C ILE A 259 7.41 -10.31 -2.91
N CYS A 260 6.39 -9.76 -2.26
CA CYS A 260 5.14 -10.49 -2.07
C CYS A 260 4.41 -10.66 -3.42
N VAL A 261 4.38 -11.89 -3.94
CA VAL A 261 3.67 -12.24 -5.17
C VAL A 261 2.36 -12.94 -4.82
N ASP A 262 1.25 -12.25 -5.04
CA ASP A 262 -0.09 -12.83 -4.96
C ASP A 262 -0.62 -13.16 -6.37
N VAL A 263 -1.88 -13.58 -6.47
CA VAL A 263 -2.54 -13.90 -7.74
C VAL A 263 -2.64 -12.71 -8.69
N HIS A 264 -2.77 -11.49 -8.17
CA HIS A 264 -2.84 -10.27 -8.99
C HIS A 264 -1.47 -9.89 -9.54
N VAL A 265 -0.43 -9.88 -8.70
CA VAL A 265 0.97 -9.67 -9.10
C VAL A 265 1.37 -10.71 -10.13
N ASP A 266 1.12 -11.99 -9.86
CA ASP A 266 1.48 -13.09 -10.76
C ASP A 266 0.83 -12.93 -12.14
N ARG A 267 -0.49 -12.67 -12.18
CA ARG A 267 -1.22 -12.52 -13.43
C ARG A 267 -0.79 -11.28 -14.21
N LEU A 268 -0.68 -10.12 -13.56
CA LEU A 268 -0.40 -8.85 -14.23
C LEU A 268 1.02 -8.81 -14.79
N THR A 269 2.00 -9.31 -14.04
CA THR A 269 3.39 -9.34 -14.51
C THR A 269 3.58 -10.29 -15.70
N LYS A 270 2.83 -11.40 -15.76
CA LYS A 270 2.77 -12.27 -16.95
C LYS A 270 2.06 -11.59 -18.12
N LEU A 271 0.93 -10.93 -17.86
CA LEU A 271 0.16 -10.19 -18.88
C LEU A 271 1.02 -9.13 -19.58
N TRP A 272 1.79 -8.37 -18.81
CA TRP A 272 2.67 -7.32 -19.35
C TRP A 272 4.06 -7.79 -19.76
N LYS A 273 4.30 -9.10 -19.75
CA LYS A 273 5.60 -9.70 -20.11
C LYS A 273 6.76 -9.13 -19.28
N TRP A 274 6.47 -8.74 -18.04
CA TRP A 274 7.48 -8.37 -17.04
C TRP A 274 8.25 -9.59 -16.54
N VAL A 275 7.58 -10.74 -16.60
CA VAL A 275 8.15 -12.07 -16.41
C VAL A 275 7.82 -12.95 -17.60
N ASP A 276 8.62 -14.00 -17.79
CA ASP A 276 8.40 -15.02 -18.79
C ASP A 276 7.35 -16.02 -18.28
N ALA A 277 6.13 -15.94 -18.82
CA ALA A 277 5.03 -16.83 -18.44
C ALA A 277 5.29 -18.32 -18.73
N GLN A 278 6.28 -18.64 -19.59
CA GLN A 278 6.68 -20.03 -19.82
C GLN A 278 7.61 -20.55 -18.73
N LYS A 279 8.44 -19.70 -18.13
CA LYS A 279 9.35 -20.08 -17.04
C LYS A 279 8.71 -19.92 -15.66
N CYS A 280 7.77 -19.00 -15.52
CA CYS A 280 7.07 -18.71 -14.26
C CYS A 280 5.73 -19.45 -14.19
N LYS A 281 5.76 -20.74 -13.85
CA LYS A 281 4.57 -21.56 -13.60
C LYS A 281 4.02 -21.40 -12.19
N THR A 282 4.85 -21.00 -11.23
CA THR A 282 4.45 -20.74 -9.84
C THR A 282 4.68 -19.27 -9.46
N PRO A 283 3.95 -18.73 -8.46
CA PRO A 283 4.20 -17.40 -7.91
C PRO A 283 5.65 -17.22 -7.40
N ASP A 284 6.28 -18.31 -6.97
CA ASP A 284 7.66 -18.33 -6.49
C ASP A 284 8.68 -18.05 -7.60
N GLN A 285 8.46 -18.66 -8.77
CA GLN A 285 9.25 -18.40 -9.97
C GLN A 285 9.04 -16.97 -10.46
N THR A 286 7.78 -16.47 -10.42
CA THR A 286 7.48 -15.06 -10.72
C THR A 286 8.24 -14.12 -9.77
N ARG A 287 8.24 -14.39 -8.46
CA ARG A 287 9.00 -13.61 -7.48
C ARG A 287 10.48 -13.58 -7.82
N THR A 288 11.07 -14.74 -8.08
CA THR A 288 12.49 -14.88 -8.42
C THR A 288 12.84 -14.07 -9.66
N GLN A 289 12.03 -14.17 -10.72
CA GLN A 289 12.30 -13.42 -11.95
C GLN A 289 12.13 -11.92 -11.77
N LEU A 290 11.14 -11.46 -10.99
CA LEU A 290 11.00 -10.04 -10.65
C LEU A 290 12.21 -9.52 -9.86
N GLN A 291 12.67 -10.26 -8.85
CA GLN A 291 13.81 -9.85 -8.02
C GLN A 291 15.13 -9.72 -8.80
N ASN A 292 15.25 -10.38 -9.96
CA ASN A 292 16.45 -10.31 -10.80
C ASN A 292 16.60 -8.98 -11.54
N TRP A 293 15.54 -8.20 -11.72
CA TRP A 293 15.61 -6.96 -12.50
C TRP A 293 14.83 -5.78 -11.93
N LEU A 294 13.79 -6.02 -11.13
CA LEU A 294 12.98 -4.96 -10.56
C LEU A 294 13.80 -4.17 -9.53
N PRO A 295 13.89 -2.83 -9.65
CA PRO A 295 14.60 -2.01 -8.68
C PRO A 295 14.14 -2.28 -7.24
N LYS A 296 15.09 -2.49 -6.31
CA LYS A 296 14.79 -2.87 -4.92
C LYS A 296 13.89 -1.85 -4.21
N GLY A 297 14.02 -0.56 -4.51
CA GLY A 297 13.17 0.50 -3.96
C GLY A 297 11.67 0.32 -4.26
N LEU A 298 11.31 -0.42 -5.32
CA LEU A 298 9.92 -0.70 -5.68
C LEU A 298 9.34 -1.93 -4.98
N TRP A 299 10.17 -2.76 -4.33
CA TRP A 299 9.71 -4.02 -3.73
C TRP A 299 8.66 -3.79 -2.64
N THR A 300 8.72 -2.65 -1.95
CA THR A 300 7.75 -2.26 -0.91
C THR A 300 6.36 -2.03 -1.48
N GLU A 301 6.25 -1.31 -2.59
CA GLU A 301 4.96 -0.83 -3.10
C GLU A 301 4.38 -1.66 -4.25
N ILE A 302 5.18 -2.47 -4.96
CA ILE A 302 4.71 -3.24 -6.11
C ILE A 302 3.53 -4.16 -5.78
N ASN A 303 3.53 -4.82 -4.62
CA ASN A 303 2.41 -5.68 -4.23
C ASN A 303 1.12 -4.87 -4.05
N GLY A 304 1.13 -3.81 -3.22
CA GLY A 304 -0.05 -2.99 -2.99
C GLY A 304 -0.59 -2.32 -4.26
N LEU A 305 0.33 -1.91 -5.15
CA LEU A 305 -0.03 -1.31 -6.44
C LEU A 305 -0.76 -2.31 -7.32
N LEU A 306 -0.16 -3.48 -7.56
CA LEU A 306 -0.67 -4.50 -8.47
C LEU A 306 -1.88 -5.25 -7.90
N VAL A 307 -1.95 -5.46 -6.58
CA VAL A 307 -3.13 -6.02 -5.92
C VAL A 307 -4.31 -5.08 -6.10
N GLY A 308 -4.15 -3.80 -5.74
CA GLY A 308 -5.25 -2.83 -5.87
C GLY A 308 -5.68 -2.67 -7.32
N PHE A 309 -4.73 -2.59 -8.25
CA PHE A 309 -5.02 -2.55 -9.68
C PHE A 309 -5.72 -3.83 -10.17
N GLY A 310 -5.25 -4.99 -9.75
CA GLY A 310 -5.83 -6.29 -10.07
C GLY A 310 -7.25 -6.48 -9.54
N GLN A 311 -7.54 -5.92 -8.36
CA GLN A 311 -8.85 -5.88 -7.72
C GLN A 311 -9.83 -5.02 -8.51
N ILE A 312 -9.37 -3.88 -9.02
CA ILE A 312 -10.15 -3.00 -9.89
C ILE A 312 -10.49 -3.74 -11.19
N ILE A 313 -9.52 -4.28 -11.92
CA ILE A 313 -9.81 -4.80 -13.27
C ILE A 313 -10.66 -6.08 -13.31
N THR A 314 -10.69 -6.87 -12.23
CA THR A 314 -11.19 -8.26 -12.30
C THR A 314 -12.68 -8.45 -12.10
N LYS A 315 -13.35 -7.57 -11.36
CA LYS A 315 -14.79 -7.70 -11.07
C LYS A 315 -15.39 -6.32 -10.87
N SER A 316 -16.61 -6.11 -11.37
CA SER A 316 -17.42 -4.95 -11.01
C SER A 316 -17.74 -5.12 -9.53
N ARG A 317 -17.11 -4.32 -8.67
CA ARG A 317 -17.28 -4.43 -7.23
C ARG A 317 -18.27 -3.39 -6.78
N ASN A 318 -19.16 -3.80 -5.88
CA ASN A 318 -19.98 -2.89 -5.11
C ASN A 318 -19.05 -2.26 -4.07
N LEU A 319 -18.43 -1.12 -4.40
CA LEU A 319 -17.51 -0.43 -3.48
C LEU A 319 -18.19 -0.06 -2.15
N GLY A 320 -19.53 -0.01 -2.12
CA GLY A 320 -20.34 0.21 -0.91
C GLY A 320 -20.01 -0.73 0.25
N ASP A 321 -19.72 -2.01 -0.02
CA ASP A 321 -19.38 -2.99 1.02
C ASP A 321 -18.09 -2.63 1.76
N MET A 322 -17.23 -1.80 1.16
CA MET A 322 -15.99 -1.34 1.77
C MET A 322 -16.17 -0.08 2.61
N LEU A 323 -17.19 0.73 2.29
CA LEU A 323 -17.45 1.99 3.00
C LEU A 323 -17.81 1.76 4.46
N GLN A 324 -18.40 0.62 4.79
CA GLN A 324 -18.66 0.24 6.18
C GLN A 324 -17.38 0.17 7.04
N PHE A 325 -16.19 0.02 6.42
CA PHE A 325 -14.91 -0.02 7.13
C PHE A 325 -14.27 1.36 7.28
N LEU A 326 -14.64 2.34 6.47
CA LEU A 326 -14.12 3.71 6.60
C LEU A 326 -14.80 4.45 7.75
N PRO A 327 -14.08 5.31 8.49
CA PRO A 327 -14.67 6.36 9.30
C PRO A 327 -15.51 7.34 8.44
N PRO A 328 -16.62 7.90 8.96
CA PRO A 328 -17.43 8.87 8.21
C PRO A 328 -16.66 10.12 7.76
N ASP A 329 -15.65 10.52 8.53
CA ASP A 329 -14.75 11.66 8.32
C ASP A 329 -13.54 11.34 7.43
N ASP A 330 -13.39 10.09 7.00
CA ASP A 330 -12.31 9.71 6.09
C ASP A 330 -12.49 10.41 4.72
N PRO A 331 -11.47 11.13 4.20
CA PRO A 331 -11.57 11.80 2.90
C PRO A 331 -12.00 10.86 1.76
N ARG A 332 -11.69 9.57 1.86
CA ARG A 332 -12.08 8.55 0.87
C ARG A 332 -13.59 8.32 0.81
N SER A 333 -14.33 8.67 1.86
CA SER A 333 -15.79 8.65 1.88
C SER A 333 -16.42 9.69 0.94
N SER A 334 -15.63 10.69 0.49
CA SER A 334 -16.07 11.77 -0.41
C SER A 334 -15.68 11.60 -1.89
N LEU A 335 -15.14 10.44 -2.27
CA LEU A 335 -14.70 10.19 -3.65
C LEU A 335 -15.86 10.26 -4.66
N ASP A 336 -15.59 10.85 -5.82
CA ASP A 336 -16.54 10.93 -6.94
C ASP A 336 -16.73 9.54 -7.59
N TRP A 337 -17.87 8.91 -7.27
CA TRP A 337 -18.24 7.57 -7.74
C TRP A 337 -18.42 7.45 -9.25
N ASP A 338 -18.85 8.53 -9.92
CA ASP A 338 -18.99 8.53 -11.37
C ASP A 338 -17.61 8.57 -12.02
N LEU A 339 -16.69 9.39 -11.51
CA LEU A 339 -15.30 9.43 -11.94
C LEU A 339 -14.60 8.07 -11.72
N GLN A 340 -14.79 7.45 -10.55
CA GLN A 340 -14.30 6.09 -10.25
C GLN A 340 -14.78 5.08 -11.32
N SER A 341 -16.08 5.11 -11.63
CA SER A 341 -16.71 4.20 -12.59
C SER A 341 -16.25 4.44 -14.03
N GLN A 342 -15.97 5.69 -14.42
CA GLN A 342 -15.43 6.04 -15.74
C GLN A 342 -13.99 5.54 -15.90
N LEU A 343 -13.14 5.81 -14.92
CA LEU A 343 -11.74 5.35 -14.92
C LEU A 343 -11.66 3.81 -14.92
N TYR A 344 -12.54 3.15 -14.18
CA TYR A 344 -12.68 1.69 -14.20
C TYR A 344 -12.93 1.15 -15.61
N LYS A 345 -13.88 1.73 -16.33
CA LYS A 345 -14.22 1.33 -17.71
C LYS A 345 -13.05 1.57 -18.67
N GLU A 346 -12.39 2.73 -18.57
CA GLU A 346 -11.20 3.05 -19.37
C GLU A 346 -10.10 2.00 -19.16
N ILE A 347 -9.83 1.66 -17.90
CA ILE A 347 -8.85 0.65 -17.49
C ILE A 347 -9.20 -0.71 -18.12
N GLN A 348 -10.41 -1.21 -17.91
CA GLN A 348 -10.81 -2.52 -18.42
C GLN A 348 -10.73 -2.63 -19.95
N GLN A 349 -11.04 -1.54 -20.68
CA GLN A 349 -10.97 -1.53 -22.13
C GLN A 349 -9.55 -1.67 -22.69
N ASN A 350 -8.54 -1.16 -21.97
CA ASN A 350 -7.17 -1.05 -22.47
C ASN A 350 -6.22 -2.12 -21.90
N ILE A 351 -6.45 -2.63 -20.68
CA ILE A 351 -5.49 -3.49 -19.97
C ILE A 351 -5.55 -4.94 -20.38
N MET A 352 -6.72 -5.45 -20.78
CA MET A 352 -6.96 -6.88 -20.98
C MET A 352 -6.17 -7.49 -22.16
N SER A 353 -5.40 -6.69 -22.90
CA SER A 353 -4.54 -7.13 -24.00
C SER A 353 -3.24 -6.33 -23.99
N TYR A 354 -2.09 -7.02 -23.94
CA TYR A 354 -0.77 -6.36 -23.94
C TYR A 354 -0.57 -5.40 -25.11
N PRO A 355 -0.89 -5.74 -26.39
CA PRO A 355 -0.83 -4.78 -27.49
C PRO A 355 -1.71 -3.55 -27.29
N LYS A 356 -2.94 -3.71 -26.76
CA LYS A 356 -3.83 -2.57 -26.47
C LYS A 356 -3.25 -1.69 -25.37
N TRP A 357 -2.68 -2.30 -24.34
CA TRP A 357 -2.04 -1.58 -23.24
C TRP A 357 -0.82 -0.77 -23.73
N VAL A 358 0.05 -1.37 -24.53
CA VAL A 358 1.19 -0.67 -25.14
C VAL A 358 0.72 0.49 -26.02
N LYS A 359 -0.26 0.26 -26.90
CA LYS A 359 -0.85 1.33 -27.73
C LYS A 359 -1.47 2.45 -26.90
N TYR A 360 -2.12 2.09 -25.79
CA TYR A 360 -2.70 3.05 -24.85
C TYR A 360 -1.62 3.92 -24.19
N LEU A 361 -0.47 3.33 -23.82
CA LEU A 361 0.68 4.08 -23.31
C LEU A 361 1.32 4.97 -24.38
N GLU A 362 1.38 4.54 -25.64
CA GLU A 362 1.96 5.31 -26.75
C GLU A 362 1.07 6.47 -27.21
N GLY A 363 -0.25 6.30 -27.16
CA GLY A 363 -1.23 7.31 -27.59
C GLY A 363 -1.43 8.46 -26.60
N LYS A 364 -1.07 8.26 -25.33
CA LYS A 364 -1.07 9.30 -24.29
C LYS A 364 0.38 9.74 -24.03
N ARG A 365 1.00 10.44 -25.00
CA ARG A 365 2.33 11.04 -24.82
C ARG A 365 2.29 12.08 -23.68
N GLU A 366 3.25 11.92 -22.76
CA GLU A 366 3.56 12.77 -21.60
C GLU A 366 2.52 12.76 -20.46
N LEU A 367 2.58 11.73 -19.60
CA LEU A 367 2.26 11.95 -18.19
C LEU A 367 3.44 12.70 -17.57
N ASN A 368 3.43 14.03 -17.69
CA ASN A 368 4.27 14.88 -16.85
C ASN A 368 3.73 14.77 -15.42
N VAL A 369 4.36 13.92 -14.60
CA VAL A 369 3.99 13.69 -13.19
C VAL A 369 4.00 15.01 -12.40
N GLU A 370 4.72 16.02 -12.88
CA GLU A 370 4.79 17.36 -12.28
C GLU A 370 3.62 18.29 -12.65
N ALA A 371 2.90 18.04 -13.76
CA ALA A 371 1.88 18.96 -14.24
C ALA A 371 0.44 18.64 -13.77
N GLU A 372 0.12 17.39 -13.45
CA GLU A 372 -1.22 17.01 -12.97
C GLU A 372 -1.44 17.23 -11.45
N ILE A 373 -0.37 17.53 -10.68
CA ILE A 373 -0.48 17.81 -9.23
C ILE A 373 -0.87 19.27 -8.96
N ASN A 374 -0.77 20.18 -9.95
CA ASN A 374 -1.12 21.60 -9.81
C ASN A 374 -2.59 21.92 -10.12
N VAL A 375 -3.53 21.10 -9.62
CA VAL A 375 -4.98 21.38 -9.73
C VAL A 375 -5.57 21.55 -8.32
N LYS A 376 -5.69 22.83 -7.94
CA LYS A 376 -6.49 23.42 -6.85
C LYS A 376 -6.05 23.13 -5.40
N HIS A 377 -5.00 23.81 -4.96
CA HIS A 377 -5.06 24.45 -3.64
C HIS A 377 -5.51 25.90 -3.85
N GLU A 378 -6.80 26.15 -3.65
CA GLU A 378 -7.28 27.50 -3.38
C GLU A 378 -6.78 27.90 -1.99
N GLU A 379 -5.90 28.90 -1.95
CA GLU A 379 -5.54 29.62 -0.73
C GLU A 379 -6.82 30.19 -0.09
N LYS A 380 -7.28 29.56 0.99
CA LYS A 380 -8.11 30.24 1.99
C LYS A 380 -7.21 30.57 3.18
N THR A 381 -6.87 31.85 3.26
CA THR A 381 -6.45 32.52 4.49
C THR A 381 -7.51 32.32 5.57
N VAL A 382 -7.12 31.71 6.69
CA VAL A 382 -7.85 31.79 7.96
C VAL A 382 -6.84 32.03 9.06
N GLU A 383 -7.11 33.08 9.82
CA GLU A 383 -6.35 33.66 10.92
C GLU A 383 -6.14 32.70 12.10
N GLU A 384 -4.96 32.84 12.70
CA GLU A 384 -4.67 32.83 14.15
C GLU A 384 -5.14 31.65 15.02
N THR A 385 -4.19 30.81 15.44
CA THR A 385 -3.87 30.65 16.89
C THR A 385 -2.49 29.99 17.10
N MET A 386 -1.60 30.69 17.81
CA MET A 386 -0.21 30.29 18.09
C MET A 386 -0.09 29.24 19.21
N VAL A 387 0.92 28.37 19.12
CA VAL A 387 1.73 27.93 20.28
C VAL A 387 3.20 27.89 19.85
N LYS A 388 4.05 28.69 20.51
CA LYS A 388 5.51 28.80 20.32
C LYS A 388 6.26 27.68 21.03
N LEU A 389 7.37 27.23 20.44
CA LEU A 389 8.51 26.65 21.17
C LEU A 389 9.78 27.36 20.70
N GLU A 390 10.44 28.04 21.64
CA GLU A 390 11.73 28.72 21.50
C GLU A 390 12.87 27.70 21.49
N ASN A 391 13.89 27.90 20.65
CA ASN A 391 15.27 28.11 21.10
C ASN A 391 16.17 28.48 19.92
N ASP A 392 16.93 29.54 20.17
CA ASP A 392 17.94 30.16 19.32
C ASP A 392 19.06 29.20 18.88
N ILE A 393 19.63 29.47 17.70
CA ILE A 393 21.06 29.77 17.50
C ILE A 393 21.23 30.25 16.05
N SER A 394 21.63 31.52 15.88
CA SER A 394 22.15 32.08 14.63
C SER A 394 23.67 32.11 14.72
N VAL A 395 24.39 31.66 13.68
CA VAL A 395 25.81 32.00 13.49
C VAL A 395 26.02 32.42 12.04
N LYS A 396 26.77 33.52 11.90
CA LYS A 396 27.02 34.39 10.75
C LYS A 396 27.52 33.71 9.47
N VAL A 397 27.17 34.35 8.35
CA VAL A 397 27.91 34.33 7.08
C VAL A 397 28.87 35.53 7.09
N GLU A 398 30.14 35.31 6.74
CA GLU A 398 31.06 36.35 6.25
C GLU A 398 31.63 35.84 4.91
N ASP A 399 31.39 36.68 3.88
CA ASP A 399 31.78 36.69 2.44
C ASP A 399 31.69 35.43 1.56
#